data_AF-A0A944LJ21-F1
#
_entry.id   AF-A0A944LJ21-F1
#
_cell.length_a   1.000
_cell.length_b   1.000
_cell.length_c   1.000
_cell.angle_alpha   90.00
_cell.angle_beta   90.00
_cell.angle_gamma   90.00
#
_symmetry.space_group_name_H-M   'P 1'
#
loop_
_entity.id
_entity.type
_entity.pdbx_description
1 polymer ?
#
loop_
_entity_poly.entity_id
_entity_poly.type
_entity_poly.pdbx_seq_one_letter_code
_entity_poly.pdbx_strand_id
1 'polypeptide(L)'
;MNIVLWVITVLLTLLFLMAGAMKIAQPKAKLAASGQGWVEDFSEGTVKQIGAVEILGALGLILPAVLNIATVLVPAAASGLFFLMIGAAITHARRGEVPNVVINIVLGILAAGVALARFGPYSF
;
A
#
# COMPACT_ATOMS: atom_id res chain seq x y z
N MET A 1 11.20 18.49 -10.03
CA MET A 1 9.76 18.41 -9.68
C MET A 1 8.99 17.69 -10.79
N ASN A 2 8.73 16.39 -10.63
CA ASN A 2 7.92 15.61 -11.59
C ASN A 2 6.47 15.52 -11.07
N ILE A 3 5.56 16.28 -11.69
CA ILE A 3 4.16 16.40 -11.25
C ILE A 3 3.46 15.03 -11.28
N VAL A 4 3.73 14.20 -12.29
CA VAL A 4 3.11 12.87 -12.43
C VAL A 4 3.49 11.98 -11.25
N LEU A 5 4.76 11.93 -10.87
CA LEU A 5 5.20 11.13 -9.72
C LEU A 5 4.60 11.63 -8.41
N TRP A 6 4.44 12.94 -8.24
CA TRP A 6 3.80 13.50 -7.05
C TRP A 6 2.31 13.14 -6.98
N VAL A 7 1.59 13.23 -8.09
CA VAL A 7 0.17 12.81 -8.15
C VAL A 7 0.03 11.33 -7.77
N ILE A 8 0.88 10.47 -8.34
CA ILE A 8 0.86 9.03 -8.00
C ILE A 8 1.21 8.82 -6.52
N THR A 9 2.24 9.51 -6.02
CA THR A 9 2.68 9.38 -4.61
C THR A 9 1.58 9.79 -3.64
N VAL A 10 0.91 10.92 -3.89
CA VAL A 10 -0.21 11.40 -3.05
C VAL A 10 -1.39 10.43 -3.13
N LEU A 11 -1.74 9.95 -4.32
CA LEU A 11 -2.83 8.99 -4.51
C LEU A 11 -2.55 7.68 -3.75
N LEU A 12 -1.37 7.09 -3.90
CA LEU A 12 -0.97 5.89 -3.17
C LEU A 12 -0.98 6.14 -1.66
N THR A 13 -0.46 7.28 -1.21
CA THR A 13 -0.45 7.67 0.21
C THR A 13 -1.87 7.67 0.78
N LEU A 14 -2.81 8.36 0.13
CA LEU A 14 -4.19 8.44 0.61
C LEU A 14 -4.88 7.08 0.63
N LEU A 15 -4.71 6.27 -0.42
CA LEU A 15 -5.32 4.95 -0.52
C LEU A 15 -4.79 4.00 0.56
N PHE A 16 -3.48 3.93 0.76
CA PHE A 16 -2.87 3.06 1.76
C PHE A 16 -3.12 3.55 3.19
N LEU A 17 -3.13 4.86 3.42
CA LEU A 17 -3.47 5.41 4.73
C LEU A 17 -4.92 5.08 5.10
N MET A 18 -5.86 5.25 4.17
CA MET A 18 -7.26 4.89 4.38
C MET A 18 -7.42 3.38 4.59
N ALA A 19 -6.82 2.55 3.73
CA ALA A 19 -6.90 1.09 3.82
C ALA A 19 -6.33 0.57 5.15
N GLY A 20 -5.15 1.07 5.55
CA GLY A 20 -4.51 0.66 6.79
C GLY A 20 -5.27 1.15 8.02
N ALA A 21 -5.78 2.39 7.99
CA ALA A 21 -6.61 2.93 9.07
C ALA A 21 -7.89 2.11 9.25
N MET A 22 -8.56 1.69 8.17
CA MET A 22 -9.72 0.80 8.26
C MET A 22 -9.38 -0.53 8.92
N LYS A 23 -8.27 -1.16 8.51
CA LYS A 23 -7.81 -2.44 9.08
C LYS A 23 -7.52 -2.32 10.58
N ILE A 24 -6.92 -1.21 11.02
CA ILE A 24 -6.60 -0.98 12.43
C ILE A 24 -7.85 -0.60 13.24
N ALA A 25 -8.68 0.29 12.73
CA ALA A 25 -9.79 0.87 13.49
C ALA A 25 -11.03 -0.03 13.58
N GLN A 26 -11.23 -0.95 12.63
CA GLN A 26 -12.45 -1.76 12.57
C GLN A 26 -12.22 -3.20 13.07
N PRO A 27 -13.20 -3.80 13.78
CA PRO A 27 -13.15 -5.22 14.14
C PRO A 27 -13.14 -6.11 12.89
N LYS A 28 -12.49 -7.29 12.99
CA LYS A 28 -12.39 -8.27 11.89
C LYS A 28 -13.76 -8.59 11.26
N ALA A 29 -14.79 -8.83 12.09
CA ALA A 29 -16.15 -9.14 11.61
C ALA A 29 -16.75 -8.01 10.75
N LYS A 30 -16.46 -6.74 11.08
CA LYS A 30 -16.93 -5.59 10.29
C LYS A 30 -16.22 -5.49 8.95
N LEU A 31 -14.91 -5.78 8.92
CA LEU A 31 -14.13 -5.81 7.68
C LEU A 31 -14.64 -6.91 6.74
N ALA A 32 -14.87 -8.11 7.27
CA ALA A 32 -15.46 -9.22 6.50
C ALA A 32 -16.82 -8.83 5.90
N ALA A 33 -17.70 -8.23 6.70
CA ALA A 33 -19.01 -7.76 6.25
C ALA A 33 -18.94 -6.64 5.19
N SER A 34 -17.85 -5.84 5.16
CA SER A 34 -17.62 -4.80 4.15
C SER A 34 -17.00 -5.32 2.84
N GLY A 35 -16.99 -6.63 2.62
CA GLY A 35 -16.44 -7.24 1.40
C GLY A 35 -14.95 -7.56 1.46
N GLN A 36 -14.30 -7.43 2.62
CA GLN A 36 -12.91 -7.88 2.83
C GLN A 36 -12.89 -9.33 3.35
N GLY A 37 -13.53 -10.26 2.65
CA GLY A 37 -13.68 -11.64 3.11
C GLY A 37 -12.35 -12.36 3.42
N TRP A 38 -11.24 -11.93 2.81
CA TRP A 38 -9.89 -12.45 3.09
C TRP A 38 -9.50 -12.37 4.56
N VAL A 39 -10.05 -11.41 5.33
CA VAL A 39 -9.73 -11.28 6.75
C VAL A 39 -10.12 -12.51 7.56
N GLU A 40 -11.09 -13.31 7.07
CA GLU A 40 -11.52 -14.54 7.74
C GLU A 40 -10.42 -15.60 7.82
N ASP A 41 -9.53 -15.65 6.82
CA ASP A 41 -8.44 -16.63 6.75
C ASP A 41 -7.26 -16.29 7.67
N PHE A 42 -7.24 -15.10 8.26
CA PHE A 42 -6.14 -14.60 9.09
C PHE A 42 -6.58 -14.24 10.51
N SER A 43 -5.64 -14.28 11.45
CA SER A 43 -5.89 -13.77 12.80
C SER A 43 -6.16 -12.26 12.78
N GLU A 44 -6.92 -11.77 13.75
CA GLU A 44 -7.12 -10.31 13.88
C GLU A 44 -5.79 -9.57 14.02
N GLY A 45 -4.85 -10.11 14.80
CA GLY A 45 -3.50 -9.54 14.95
C GLY A 45 -2.77 -9.39 13.61
N THR A 46 -2.86 -10.38 12.72
CA THR A 46 -2.26 -10.32 11.38
C THR A 46 -2.92 -9.21 10.53
N VAL A 47 -4.24 -9.08 10.58
CA VAL A 47 -4.97 -8.00 9.86
C VAL A 47 -4.53 -6.63 10.36
N LYS A 48 -4.37 -6.44 11.68
CA LYS A 48 -3.87 -5.20 12.28
C LYS A 48 -2.43 -4.91 11.87
N GLN A 49 -1.57 -5.92 11.84
CA GLN A 49 -0.19 -5.79 11.40
C GLN A 49 -0.09 -5.36 9.93
N ILE A 50 -0.89 -5.95 9.04
CA ILE A 50 -0.98 -5.53 7.64
C ILE A 50 -1.41 -4.06 7.56
N GLY A 51 -2.43 -3.66 8.32
CA GLY A 51 -2.88 -2.26 8.36
C GLY A 51 -1.78 -1.31 8.85
N ALA A 52 -0.99 -1.70 9.85
CA ALA A 52 0.14 -0.91 10.34
C ALA A 52 1.23 -0.76 9.27
N VAL A 53 1.56 -1.83 8.54
CA VAL A 53 2.53 -1.78 7.45
C VAL A 53 2.05 -0.87 6.31
N GLU A 54 0.76 -0.90 5.96
CA GLU A 54 0.19 0.00 4.95
C GLU A 54 0.29 1.47 5.38
N ILE A 55 -0.01 1.79 6.64
CA ILE A 55 0.14 3.15 7.17
C ILE A 55 1.61 3.58 7.15
N LEU A 56 2.53 2.72 7.63
CA LEU A 56 3.96 3.03 7.62
C LEU A 56 4.48 3.24 6.19
N GLY A 57 4.03 2.44 5.23
CA GLY A 57 4.34 2.61 3.81
C GLY A 57 3.81 3.95 3.27
N ALA A 58 2.55 4.30 3.57
CA ALA A 58 1.97 5.57 3.17
C ALA A 58 2.72 6.78 3.75
N LEU A 59 3.04 6.74 5.04
CA LEU A 59 3.81 7.81 5.69
C LEU A 59 5.24 7.88 5.13
N GLY A 60 5.87 6.73 4.88
CA GLY A 60 7.20 6.66 4.25
C GLY A 60 7.23 7.17 2.81
N LEU A 61 6.12 7.12 2.08
CA LEU A 61 6.01 7.72 0.75
C LEU A 61 6.00 9.25 0.78
N ILE A 62 5.32 9.86 1.75
CA ILE A 62 5.03 11.30 1.72
C ILE A 62 5.89 12.15 2.66
N LEU A 63 6.13 11.70 3.89
CA LEU A 63 6.80 12.53 4.91
C LEU A 63 8.26 12.82 4.53
N PRO A 64 9.09 11.83 4.12
CA PRO A 64 10.47 12.11 3.73
C PRO A 64 10.54 13.07 2.53
N ALA A 65 9.61 12.92 1.57
CA ALA A 65 9.54 13.74 0.37
C ALA A 65 9.18 15.21 0.66
N VAL A 66 8.19 15.44 1.53
CA VAL A 66 7.71 16.80 1.87
C VAL A 66 8.66 17.50 2.84
N LEU A 67 9.22 16.76 3.80
CA LEU A 67 10.16 17.30 4.78
C LEU A 67 11.58 17.44 4.23
N ASN A 68 11.87 16.82 3.08
CA ASN A 68 13.22 16.72 2.49
C ASN A 68 14.25 16.13 3.47
N ILE A 69 13.85 15.12 4.24
CA ILE A 69 14.69 14.43 5.23
C ILE A 69 14.66 12.94 4.91
N ALA A 70 15.84 12.31 4.80
CA ALA A 70 15.97 10.88 4.53
C ALA A 70 15.11 10.39 3.34
N THR A 71 15.09 11.16 2.26
CA THR A 71 14.24 10.97 1.08
C THR A 71 14.44 9.62 0.36
N VAL A 72 15.54 8.90 0.63
CA VAL A 72 15.76 7.50 0.24
C VAL A 72 14.70 6.55 0.83
N LEU A 73 14.01 6.95 1.89
CA LEU A 73 12.90 6.19 2.46
C LEU A 73 11.67 6.14 1.54
N VAL A 74 11.50 7.11 0.63
CA VAL A 74 10.38 7.12 -0.33
C VAL A 74 10.42 5.91 -1.26
N PRO A 75 11.51 5.67 -2.03
CA PRO A 75 11.58 4.48 -2.87
C PRO A 75 11.57 3.18 -2.06
N ALA A 76 12.15 3.15 -0.85
CA ALA A 76 12.09 1.99 0.03
C ALA A 76 10.65 1.65 0.47
N ALA A 77 9.87 2.66 0.87
CA ALA A 77 8.47 2.51 1.22
C ALA A 77 7.62 2.06 0.02
N ALA A 78 7.88 2.63 -1.16
CA ALA A 78 7.24 2.23 -2.41
C ALA A 78 7.52 0.75 -2.75
N SER A 79 8.76 0.28 -2.58
CA SER A 79 9.11 -1.13 -2.73
C SER A 79 8.39 -2.03 -1.72
N GLY A 80 8.32 -1.62 -0.45
CA GLY A 80 7.58 -2.36 0.58
C GLY A 80 6.10 -2.53 0.23
N LEU A 81 5.45 -1.45 -0.20
CA LEU A 81 4.07 -1.47 -0.65
C LEU A 81 3.88 -2.35 -1.90
N PHE A 82 4.82 -2.33 -2.85
CA PHE A 82 4.79 -3.22 -4.00
C PHE A 82 4.79 -4.71 -3.59
N PHE A 83 5.68 -5.12 -2.69
CA PHE A 83 5.70 -6.50 -2.20
C PHE A 83 4.45 -6.86 -1.40
N LEU A 84 3.90 -5.91 -0.64
CA LEU A 84 2.61 -6.09 0.05
C LEU A 84 1.49 -6.35 -0.96
N MET A 85 1.45 -5.62 -2.07
CA MET A 85 0.48 -5.83 -3.15
C MET A 85 0.64 -7.18 -3.87
N ILE A 86 1.87 -7.69 -4.02
CA ILE A 86 2.09 -9.06 -4.52
C ILE A 86 1.45 -10.08 -3.58
N GLY A 87 1.70 -9.96 -2.27
CA GLY A 87 1.10 -10.85 -1.27
C GLY A 87 -0.42 -10.79 -1.26
N ALA A 88 -0.98 -9.58 -1.36
CA ALA A 88 -2.42 -9.37 -1.46
C ALA A 88 -3.00 -9.99 -2.74
N ALA A 89 -2.38 -9.74 -3.90
CA ALA A 89 -2.82 -10.31 -5.18
C ALA A 89 -2.83 -11.85 -5.16
N ILE A 90 -1.80 -12.49 -4.60
CA ILE A 90 -1.75 -13.95 -4.44
C ILE A 90 -2.88 -14.44 -3.54
N THR A 91 -3.13 -13.74 -2.43
CA THR A 91 -4.20 -14.08 -1.48
C THR A 91 -5.58 -14.03 -2.14
N HIS A 92 -5.87 -12.94 -2.87
CA HIS A 92 -7.13 -12.77 -3.58
C HIS A 92 -7.27 -13.73 -4.77
N ALA A 93 -6.18 -14.05 -5.47
CA ALA A 93 -6.20 -15.01 -6.57
C ALA A 93 -6.56 -16.42 -6.09
N ARG A 94 -6.01 -16.85 -4.94
CA ARG A 94 -6.35 -18.14 -4.30
C ARG A 94 -7.82 -18.23 -3.90
N ARG A 95 -8.46 -17.10 -3.63
CA ARG A 95 -9.88 -16.99 -3.27
C ARG A 95 -10.81 -16.78 -4.47
N GLY A 96 -10.26 -16.67 -5.69
CA GLY A 96 -11.05 -16.38 -6.90
C GLY A 96 -11.59 -14.95 -6.96
N GLU A 97 -11.08 -14.03 -6.15
CA GLU A 97 -11.54 -12.64 -6.06
C GLU A 97 -10.86 -11.77 -7.14
N VAL A 98 -11.16 -12.05 -8.42
CA VAL A 98 -10.52 -11.41 -9.58
C VAL A 98 -10.49 -9.88 -9.52
N PRO A 99 -11.57 -9.17 -9.12
CA PRO A 99 -11.51 -7.71 -9.02
C PRO A 99 -10.44 -7.20 -8.06
N ASN A 100 -10.27 -7.86 -6.91
CA ASN A 100 -9.27 -7.50 -5.91
C ASN A 100 -7.85 -7.78 -6.40
N VAL A 101 -7.65 -8.85 -7.19
CA VAL A 101 -6.37 -9.13 -7.84
C VAL A 101 -5.98 -7.98 -8.77
N VAL A 102 -6.91 -7.51 -9.61
CA VAL A 102 -6.65 -6.40 -10.54
C VAL A 102 -6.28 -5.12 -9.78
N ILE A 103 -7.02 -4.78 -8.72
CA ILE A 103 -6.73 -3.61 -7.88
C ILE A 103 -5.31 -3.70 -7.31
N ASN A 104 -4.93 -4.85 -6.73
CA ASN A 104 -3.59 -5.03 -6.18
C ASN A 104 -2.50 -4.95 -7.25
N ILE A 105 -2.72 -5.47 -8.45
CA ILE A 105 -1.77 -5.34 -9.56
C ILE A 105 -1.60 -3.88 -9.95
N VAL A 106 -2.69 -3.12 -10.11
CA VAL A 106 -2.62 -1.69 -10.47
C VAL A 106 -1.86 -0.90 -9.40
N LEU A 107 -2.21 -1.07 -8.13
CA LEU A 107 -1.53 -0.40 -7.03
C LEU A 107 -0.05 -0.81 -6.93
N GLY A 108 0.24 -2.10 -7.15
CA GLY A 108 1.60 -2.63 -7.20
C GLY A 108 2.42 -2.00 -8.32
N ILE A 109 1.88 -1.91 -9.54
CA ILE A 109 2.56 -1.28 -10.68
C ILE A 109 2.85 0.19 -10.40
N LEU A 110 1.89 0.93 -9.83
CA LEU A 110 2.09 2.32 -9.44
C LEU A 110 3.19 2.46 -8.38
N ALA A 111 3.17 1.61 -7.36
CA ALA A 111 4.20 1.60 -6.31
C ALA A 111 5.59 1.25 -6.86
N ALA A 112 5.68 0.25 -7.73
CA ALA A 112 6.93 -0.10 -8.43
C ALA A 112 7.42 1.05 -9.31
N GLY A 113 6.52 1.74 -10.01
CA GLY A 113 6.84 2.93 -10.80
C GLY A 113 7.42 4.05 -9.96
N VAL A 114 6.84 4.33 -8.78
CA VAL A 114 7.40 5.29 -7.82
C VAL A 114 8.77 4.82 -7.32
N ALA A 115 8.92 3.55 -6.93
CA ALA A 115 10.19 3.01 -6.45
C ALA A 115 11.31 3.15 -7.50
N LEU A 116 11.07 2.67 -8.72
CA LEU A 116 12.04 2.73 -9.83
C LEU A 116 12.40 4.17 -10.20
N ALA A 117 11.41 5.06 -10.26
CA ALA A 117 11.66 6.46 -10.59
C ALA A 117 12.48 7.15 -9.50
N ARG A 118 12.16 6.92 -8.22
CA ARG A 118 12.83 7.55 -7.08
C ARG A 118 14.19 6.94 -6.75
N PHE A 119 14.43 5.66 -7.05
CA PHE A 119 15.78 5.07 -7.01
C PHE A 119 16.65 5.49 -8.19
N GLY A 120 16.03 5.78 -9.34
CA GLY A 120 16.74 6.07 -10.59
C GLY A 120 16.65 7.53 -11.01
N PRO A 121 16.14 7.81 -12.23
CA PRO A 121 16.34 9.09 -12.90
C PRO A 121 15.57 10.27 -12.28
N TYR A 122 14.66 10.00 -11.34
CA TYR A 122 13.82 11.00 -10.69
C TYR A 122 13.87 10.86 -9.16
N SER A 123 15.06 10.63 -8.59
CA SER A 123 15.28 10.86 -7.16
C SER A 123 14.80 12.28 -6.82
N PHE A 124 13.77 12.35 -5.95
CA PHE A 124 13.09 13.53 -5.39
C PHE A 124 13.53 14.88 -5.95
#